data_AF-A0A955WXM4-F1
#
_entry.id   AF-A0A955WXM4-F1
#
_cell.length_a   1.000
_cell.length_b   1.000
_cell.length_c   1.000
_cell.angle_alpha   90.00
_cell.angle_beta   90.00
_cell.angle_gamma   90.00
#
_symmetry.space_group_name_H-M   'P 1'
#
loop_
_entity.id
_entity.type
_entity.pdbx_description
1 polymer ?
#
loop_
_entity_poly.entity_id
_entity_poly.type
_entity_poly.pdbx_seq_one_letter_code
_entity_poly.pdbx_strand_id
1 'polypeptide(L)'
;MNYPKLFEHEGNHSLILPVCTWPEADAVVEAAGHTPNGYFWEGIVRRLIEVDAELAAHADGMDFDPEGDTFVAYGADPAPLKALDKALRALLGDPPALAALLAAADAEGFDFDD
;
A
#
# COMPACT_ATOMS: atom_id res chain seq x y z
N MET A 1 12.33 -8.83 -7.18
CA MET A 1 11.42 -9.79 -6.50
C MET A 1 10.00 -9.34 -6.80
N ASN A 2 9.02 -10.25 -6.91
CA ASN A 2 7.68 -9.90 -7.40
C ASN A 2 6.70 -9.61 -6.25
N TYR A 3 6.98 -8.57 -5.45
CA TYR A 3 6.08 -8.07 -4.39
C TYR A 3 5.21 -6.91 -4.91
N PRO A 4 4.07 -6.59 -4.28
CA PRO A 4 3.42 -7.32 -3.19
C PRO A 4 3.02 -8.75 -3.60
N LYS A 5 2.88 -9.67 -2.65
CA LYS A 5 2.60 -11.09 -2.95
C LYS A 5 1.42 -11.59 -2.14
N LEU A 6 0.47 -12.22 -2.83
CA LEU A 6 -0.71 -12.86 -2.24
C LEU A 6 -0.39 -14.28 -1.76
N PHE A 7 -0.79 -14.60 -0.54
CA PHE A 7 -0.71 -15.91 0.10
C PHE A 7 -2.10 -16.37 0.52
N GLU A 8 -2.29 -17.68 0.61
CA GLU A 8 -3.47 -18.33 1.19
C GLU A 8 -3.02 -19.28 2.30
N HIS A 9 -3.74 -19.26 3.41
CA HIS A 9 -3.54 -20.14 4.55
C HIS A 9 -4.88 -20.41 5.26
N GLU A 10 -5.29 -21.67 5.29
CA GLU A 10 -6.52 -22.14 5.95
C GLU A 10 -7.79 -21.35 5.55
N GLY A 11 -7.88 -20.96 4.28
CA GLY A 11 -9.01 -20.19 3.73
C GLY A 11 -8.93 -18.68 3.95
N ASN A 12 -7.91 -18.19 4.66
CA ASN A 12 -7.60 -16.77 4.76
C ASN A 12 -6.54 -16.38 3.74
N HIS A 13 -6.57 -15.12 3.32
CA HIS A 13 -5.65 -14.57 2.33
C HIS A 13 -4.89 -13.39 2.91
N SER A 14 -3.63 -13.24 2.50
CA SER A 14 -2.76 -12.13 2.92
C SER A 14 -1.95 -11.60 1.75
N LEU A 15 -1.97 -10.29 1.55
CA LEU A 15 -1.10 -9.57 0.62
C LEU A 15 0.05 -8.94 1.42
N ILE A 16 1.28 -9.35 1.11
CA ILE A 16 2.48 -8.91 1.85
C ILE A 16 3.33 -8.01 0.96
N LEU A 17 3.70 -6.83 1.48
CA LEU A 17 4.64 -5.89 0.87
C LEU A 17 5.79 -5.61 1.86
N PRO A 18 6.92 -6.33 1.74
CA PRO A 18 8.12 -6.01 2.51
C PRO A 18 8.74 -4.71 2.01
N VAL A 19 9.31 -3.92 2.92
CA VAL A 19 10.09 -2.73 2.59
C VAL A 19 11.34 -3.12 1.77
N CYS A 20 11.96 -2.16 1.09
CA CYS A 20 13.15 -2.38 0.27
C CYS A 20 12.93 -3.30 -0.95
N THR A 21 11.68 -3.64 -1.28
CA THR A 21 11.36 -4.48 -2.45
C THR A 21 11.06 -3.66 -3.72
N TRP A 22 10.83 -2.36 -3.56
CA TRP A 22 10.59 -1.37 -4.61
C TRP A 22 11.50 -0.16 -4.43
N PRO A 23 12.81 -0.27 -4.70
CA PRO A 23 13.79 0.76 -4.33
C PRO A 23 13.55 2.12 -5.00
N GLU A 24 12.91 2.15 -6.17
CA GLU A 24 12.54 3.41 -6.83
C GLU A 24 11.37 4.10 -6.12
N ALA A 25 10.41 3.33 -5.62
CA ALA A 25 9.31 3.86 -4.81
C ALA A 25 9.81 4.30 -3.43
N ASP A 26 10.66 3.49 -2.79
CA ASP A 26 11.29 3.82 -1.51
C ASP A 26 12.07 5.16 -1.62
N ALA A 27 12.80 5.37 -2.71
CA ALA A 27 13.52 6.63 -2.95
C ALA A 27 12.59 7.84 -3.11
N VAL A 28 11.39 7.67 -3.68
CA VAL A 28 10.38 8.75 -3.76
C VAL A 28 9.85 9.10 -2.37
N VAL A 29 9.58 8.09 -1.55
CA VAL A 29 9.13 8.26 -0.16
C VAL A 29 10.17 9.01 0.66
N GLU A 30 11.44 8.58 0.60
CA GLU A 30 12.55 9.26 1.27
C GLU A 30 12.73 10.71 0.78
N ALA A 31 12.60 10.95 -0.53
CA ALA A 31 12.69 12.30 -1.10
C ALA A 31 11.53 13.22 -0.67
N ALA A 32 10.37 12.65 -0.32
CA ALA A 32 9.24 13.36 0.26
C ALA A 32 9.40 13.62 1.77
N GLY A 33 10.46 13.11 2.40
CA GLY A 33 10.75 13.30 3.82
C GLY A 33 10.17 12.24 4.74
N HIS A 34 9.65 11.14 4.18
CA HIS A 34 9.06 10.03 4.90
C HIS A 34 10.02 8.85 5.03
N THR A 35 9.73 7.93 5.95
CA THR A 35 10.47 6.69 6.13
C THR A 35 9.71 5.52 5.49
N PRO A 36 10.28 4.81 4.48
CA PRO A 36 9.69 3.59 3.97
C PRO A 36 9.62 2.52 5.07
N ASN A 37 8.43 2.28 5.61
CA ASN A 37 8.14 1.25 6.60
C ASN A 37 6.72 0.69 6.38
N GLY A 38 6.33 -0.39 7.07
CA GLY A 38 5.00 -0.98 6.86
C GLY A 38 3.84 -0.07 7.25
N TYR A 39 4.03 0.80 8.25
CA TYR A 39 3.01 1.77 8.68
C TYR A 39 2.81 2.86 7.62
N PHE A 40 3.90 3.40 7.06
CA PHE A 40 3.84 4.31 5.93
C PHE A 40 3.09 3.69 4.73
N TRP A 41 3.39 2.42 4.41
CA TRP A 41 2.71 1.71 3.33
C TRP A 41 1.22 1.46 3.63
N GLU A 42 0.83 1.26 4.90
CA GLU A 42 -0.58 1.28 5.28
C GLU A 42 -1.21 2.65 5.01
N GLY A 43 -0.54 3.75 5.40
CA GLY A 43 -1.00 5.11 5.10
C GLY A 43 -1.24 5.34 3.61
N ILE A 44 -0.34 4.85 2.75
CA ILE A 44 -0.51 4.87 1.29
C ILE A 44 -1.74 4.09 0.85
N VAL A 45 -1.97 2.90 1.42
CA VAL A 45 -3.15 2.09 1.09
C VAL A 45 -4.44 2.77 1.53
N ARG A 46 -4.47 3.36 2.73
CA ARG A 46 -5.61 4.17 3.21
C ARG A 46 -5.88 5.33 2.27
N ARG A 47 -4.83 6.04 1.85
CA ARG A 47 -4.96 7.14 0.90
C ARG A 47 -5.46 6.68 -0.47
N LEU A 48 -4.99 5.54 -0.97
CA LEU A 48 -5.50 4.93 -2.21
C LEU A 48 -6.99 4.59 -2.10
N ILE A 49 -7.43 4.03 -0.97
CA ILE A 49 -8.84 3.71 -0.71
C ILE A 49 -9.70 4.98 -0.76
N GLU A 50 -9.21 6.13 -0.28
CA GLU A 50 -9.96 7.40 -0.34
C GLU A 50 -10.14 7.93 -1.77
N VAL A 51 -9.13 7.75 -2.64
CA VAL A 51 -9.10 8.38 -3.97
C VAL A 51 -9.48 7.44 -5.12
N ASP A 52 -9.41 6.13 -4.92
CA ASP A 52 -9.75 5.10 -5.92
C ASP A 52 -11.12 4.47 -5.58
N ALA A 53 -12.12 4.78 -6.40
CA ALA A 53 -13.49 4.27 -6.21
C ALA A 53 -13.62 2.74 -6.40
N GLU A 54 -12.76 2.12 -7.21
CA GLU A 54 -12.73 0.65 -7.36
C GLU A 54 -12.22 0.03 -6.06
N LEU A 55 -11.15 0.57 -5.48
CA LEU A 55 -10.57 0.08 -4.24
C LEU A 55 -11.48 0.36 -3.03
N ALA A 56 -12.11 1.54 -2.99
CA ALA A 56 -13.08 1.92 -1.97
C ALA A 56 -14.25 0.93 -1.85
N ALA A 57 -14.73 0.40 -2.98
CA ALA A 57 -15.81 -0.59 -3.01
C ALA A 57 -15.43 -1.93 -2.35
N HIS A 58 -14.14 -2.16 -2.09
CA HIS A 58 -13.61 -3.38 -1.50
C HIS A 58 -13.01 -3.17 -0.10
N ALA A 59 -13.05 -1.95 0.45
CA ALA A 59 -12.36 -1.60 1.69
C ALA A 59 -12.82 -2.45 2.89
N ASP A 60 -14.12 -2.71 3.03
CA ASP A 60 -14.69 -3.49 4.15
C ASP A 60 -14.27 -4.97 4.16
N GLY A 61 -13.63 -5.45 3.09
CA GLY A 61 -13.18 -6.84 2.94
C GLY A 61 -11.73 -7.08 3.38
N MET A 62 -11.04 -6.07 3.92
CA MET A 62 -9.63 -6.13 4.28
C MET A 62 -9.38 -5.49 5.64
N ASP A 63 -8.50 -6.11 6.42
CA ASP A 63 -7.85 -5.52 7.58
C ASP A 63 -6.34 -5.41 7.33
N PHE A 64 -5.65 -4.58 8.12
CA PHE A 64 -4.22 -4.31 8.01
C PHE A 64 -3.47 -4.72 9.28
N ASP A 65 -2.24 -5.20 9.10
CA ASP A 65 -1.32 -5.60 10.19
C ASP A 65 0.12 -5.20 9.79
N PRO A 66 0.44 -3.90 9.78
CA PRO A 66 1.76 -3.42 9.40
C PRO A 66 2.77 -3.66 10.51
N GLU A 67 4.02 -3.85 10.11
CA GLU A 67 5.19 -3.89 10.97
C GLU A 67 6.28 -2.98 10.40
N GLY A 68 7.33 -2.69 11.17
CA GLY A 68 8.39 -1.79 10.72
C GLY A 68 9.05 -2.19 9.38
N ASP A 69 9.06 -3.48 9.05
CA ASP A 69 9.70 -4.02 7.84
C ASP A 69 8.71 -4.53 6.78
N THR A 70 7.40 -4.52 7.04
CA THR A 70 6.41 -5.03 6.08
C THR A 70 5.02 -4.45 6.29
N PHE A 71 4.34 -4.16 5.19
CA PHE A 71 2.90 -3.99 5.19
C PHE A 71 2.22 -5.34 4.94
N VAL A 72 1.11 -5.59 5.63
CA VAL A 72 0.23 -6.75 5.42
C VAL A 72 -1.21 -6.28 5.34
N ALA A 73 -1.90 -6.69 4.27
CA ALA A 73 -3.36 -6.67 4.21
C ALA A 73 -3.88 -8.11 4.22
N TYR A 74 -4.99 -8.38 4.90
CA TYR A 74 -5.56 -9.72 4.99
C TYR A 74 -7.09 -9.73 4.97
N GLY A 75 -7.67 -10.86 4.60
CA GLY A 75 -9.12 -11.05 4.52
C GLY A 75 -9.51 -12.45 4.10
N ALA A 76 -10.79 -12.80 4.29
CA ALA A 76 -11.31 -14.11 3.88
C ALA A 76 -11.50 -14.20 2.35
N ASP A 77 -11.98 -13.11 1.72
CA ASP A 77 -12.15 -13.03 0.27
C ASP A 77 -10.85 -12.55 -0.40
N PRO A 78 -10.30 -13.28 -1.39
CA PRO A 78 -9.13 -12.82 -2.13
C PRO A 78 -9.41 -11.65 -3.08
N ALA A 79 -10.67 -11.34 -3.43
CA ALA A 79 -10.99 -10.32 -4.42
C ALA A 79 -10.53 -8.91 -4.02
N PRO A 80 -10.82 -8.40 -2.80
CA PRO A 80 -10.26 -7.14 -2.31
C PRO A 80 -8.73 -7.08 -2.38
N LEU A 81 -8.04 -8.14 -1.93
CA LEU A 81 -6.58 -8.20 -1.92
C LEU A 81 -5.97 -8.23 -3.33
N LYS A 82 -6.67 -8.80 -4.31
CA LYS A 82 -6.26 -8.74 -5.74
C LYS A 82 -6.44 -7.36 -6.34
N ALA A 83 -7.50 -6.65 -5.97
CA ALA A 83 -7.69 -5.25 -6.37
C ALA A 83 -6.56 -4.38 -5.78
N LEU A 84 -6.24 -4.58 -4.51
CA LEU A 84 -5.14 -3.90 -3.83
C LEU A 84 -3.77 -4.23 -4.46
N ASP A 85 -3.49 -5.51 -4.77
CA ASP A 85 -2.26 -5.94 -5.46
C ASP A 85 -2.07 -5.18 -6.79
N LYS A 86 -3.15 -5.09 -7.59
CA LYS A 86 -3.13 -4.37 -8.87
C LYS A 86 -2.86 -2.87 -8.66
N ALA A 87 -3.54 -2.23 -7.71
CA ALA A 87 -3.37 -0.81 -7.42
C ALA A 87 -1.96 -0.49 -6.91
N LEU A 88 -1.46 -1.26 -5.93
CA LEU A 88 -0.11 -1.09 -5.40
C LEU A 88 0.96 -1.31 -6.47
N ARG A 89 0.85 -2.35 -7.30
CA ARG A 89 1.83 -2.57 -8.39
C ARG A 89 1.85 -1.43 -9.41
N ALA A 90 0.69 -0.87 -9.72
CA ALA A 90 0.60 0.28 -10.62
C ALA A 90 1.29 1.51 -10.00
N LEU A 91 1.03 1.79 -8.72
CA LEU A 91 1.62 2.93 -8.01
C LEU A 91 3.14 2.76 -7.80
N LEU A 92 3.58 1.60 -7.30
CA LEU A 92 4.98 1.32 -7.01
C LEU A 92 5.85 1.27 -8.28
N GLY A 93 5.25 0.92 -9.42
CA GLY A 93 5.89 0.93 -10.74
C GLY A 93 5.86 2.29 -11.45
N ASP A 94 5.25 3.31 -10.85
CA ASP A 94 5.12 4.65 -11.42
C ASP A 94 5.56 5.72 -10.39
N PRO A 95 6.88 5.97 -10.27
CA PRO A 95 7.42 6.96 -9.33
C PRO A 95 6.81 8.37 -9.46
N PRO A 96 6.53 8.90 -10.68
CA PRO A 96 5.77 10.14 -10.83
C PRO A 96 4.36 10.11 -10.21
N ALA A 97 3.62 9.01 -10.38
CA ALA A 97 2.29 8.88 -9.78
C ALA A 97 2.35 8.83 -8.25
N LEU A 98 3.32 8.09 -7.69
CA LEU A 98 3.57 8.07 -6.25
C LEU A 98 3.91 9.47 -5.72
N ALA A 99 4.85 10.17 -6.37
CA ALA A 99 5.22 11.53 -5.96
C ALA A 99 4.03 12.50 -6.01
N ALA A 100 3.15 12.37 -7.00
CA ALA A 100 1.93 13.17 -7.11
C ALA A 100 0.93 12.86 -5.98
N LEU A 101 0.78 11.58 -5.61
CA LEU A 101 -0.07 11.17 -4.48
C LEU A 101 0.43 11.77 -3.16
N LEU A 102 1.74 11.69 -2.90
CA LEU A 102 2.36 12.26 -1.69
C LEU A 102 2.18 13.77 -1.62
N ALA A 103 2.46 14.49 -2.72
CA ALA A 103 2.30 15.94 -2.76
C ALA A 103 0.84 16.39 -2.54
N ALA A 104 -0.13 15.62 -3.05
CA ALA A 104 -1.54 15.90 -2.81
C ALA A 104 -1.94 15.64 -1.35
N ALA A 105 -1.44 14.55 -0.76
CA ALA A 105 -1.68 14.21 0.63
C ALA A 105 -1.07 15.25 1.61
N ASP A 106 0.16 15.72 1.35
CA ASP A 106 0.81 16.79 2.12
C ASP A 106 0.03 18.11 2.04
N ALA A 107 -0.44 18.48 0.85
CA ALA A 107 -1.27 19.68 0.66
C ALA A 107 -2.61 19.62 1.42
N GLU A 108 -3.10 18.41 1.73
CA GLU A 108 -4.31 18.15 2.51
C GLU A 108 -4.02 17.96 4.01
N GLY A 109 -2.75 17.92 4.42
CA GLY A 109 -2.34 17.66 5.81
C GLY A 109 -2.61 16.23 6.27
N PHE A 110 -2.58 15.27 5.34
CA PHE A 110 -2.71 13.85 5.64
C PHE A 110 -1.47 13.33 6.37
N ASP A 111 -1.67 12.55 7.43
CA ASP A 111 -0.60 11.90 8.18
C ASP A 111 -0.46 10.45 7.72
N PHE A 112 0.75 10.04 7.32
CA PHE A 112 1.05 8.69 6.85
C PHE A 112 1.44 7.73 7.99
N ASP A 113 1.47 8.21 9.24
CA ASP A 113 1.80 7.43 10.43
C ASP A 113 3.20 6.75 10.34
N ASP A 114 4.24 7.49 9.91
CA ASP A 114 5.59 6.96 9.63
C ASP A 114 6.70 7.23 10.66
#